data_AF-A0A0H2S0J2-F1
#
_entry.id   AF-A0A0H2S0J2-F1
#
_cell.length_a   1.000
_cell.length_b   1.000
_cell.length_c   1.000
_cell.angle_alpha   90.00
_cell.angle_beta   90.00
_cell.angle_gamma   90.00
#
_symmetry.space_group_name_H-M   'P 1'
#
loop_
_entity.id
_entity.type
_entity.pdbx_description
1 polymer ?
#
loop_
_entity_poly.entity_id
_entity_poly.type
_entity_poly.pdbx_seq_one_letter_code
_entity_poly.pdbx_strand_id
1 'polypeptide(L)'
;MDNSPRHDASSSLGANTKSALNETPPADDSADDPLSSTPFLDELREDDTSTMYTYFSTWSTNYTVSNLPGPGRLLGNVYSRAGFALERKLGKWLNREKIRQYNEAVTILQSGNSVGDMLRSEDPKDNERGCEILLACASSYDVKIQHEAFQEIVSNLVSRLSKSLPAFGRVFKRRNEISDVSTLSWKRSGVEYSLEWMASYKLASRCLSSQQSPVFEEAAHFDGAEHKSLDFCHFEGLLQSCGDTIDLLLALYFIDLYGKEREASMAMC
;
A
#
# COMPACT_ATOMS: atom_id res chain seq x y z
N MET A 1 2.72 37.98 27.30
CA MET A 1 3.74 37.27 28.09
C MET A 1 2.99 36.64 29.25
N ASP A 2 2.44 35.44 29.02
CA ASP A 2 1.69 34.71 30.03
C ASP A 2 2.31 33.32 30.16
N ASN A 3 3.03 33.14 31.26
CA ASN A 3 3.66 31.88 31.65
C ASN A 3 2.68 31.11 32.52
N SER A 4 2.02 30.09 31.95
CA SER A 4 1.29 29.09 32.74
C SER A 4 2.18 27.89 33.08
N PRO A 5 2.10 27.32 34.30
CA PRO A 5 3.05 26.34 34.80
C PRO A 5 2.72 24.92 34.32
N ARG A 6 3.77 24.15 34.01
CA ARG A 6 3.72 22.71 33.75
C ARG A 6 3.46 21.94 35.05
N HIS A 7 2.47 21.06 35.03
CA HIS A 7 2.31 20.01 36.02
C HIS A 7 3.08 18.77 35.56
N ASP A 8 4.13 18.43 36.31
CA ASP A 8 4.79 17.13 36.26
C ASP A 8 3.95 16.13 37.09
N ALA A 9 3.53 15.03 36.46
CA ALA A 9 2.94 13.89 37.16
C ALA A 9 3.75 12.63 36.85
N SER A 10 4.64 12.31 37.80
CA SER A 10 5.22 10.98 38.01
C SER A 10 4.12 9.99 38.39
N SER A 11 4.12 8.82 37.78
CA SER A 11 3.57 7.58 38.35
C SER A 11 3.93 6.41 37.44
N SER A 12 4.27 5.20 37.87
CA SER A 12 4.83 4.64 39.10
C SER A 12 5.16 3.19 38.69
N LEU A 13 6.38 2.72 38.99
CA LEU A 13 6.74 1.31 38.84
C LEU A 13 5.88 0.44 39.76
N GLY A 14 5.32 -0.64 39.20
CA GLY A 14 4.85 -1.80 39.95
C GLY A 14 4.57 -2.93 38.99
N ALA A 15 4.70 -4.20 39.34
CA ALA A 15 5.38 -4.89 40.42
C ALA A 15 5.49 -6.35 39.94
N ASN A 16 6.57 -7.01 40.30
CA ASN A 16 6.83 -8.42 40.03
C ASN A 16 5.73 -9.32 40.60
N THR A 17 5.16 -10.21 39.77
CA THR A 17 4.41 -11.37 40.25
C THR A 17 5.11 -12.64 39.78
N LYS A 18 5.87 -13.25 40.69
CA LYS A 18 6.32 -14.64 40.59
C LYS A 18 5.09 -15.54 40.80
N SER A 19 4.71 -16.31 39.79
CA SER A 19 3.73 -17.39 39.95
C SER A 19 4.44 -18.73 40.03
N ALA A 20 3.98 -19.52 41.00
CA ALA A 20 4.58 -20.75 41.46
C ALA A 20 4.38 -21.91 40.47
N LEU A 21 5.46 -22.69 40.36
CA LEU A 21 5.53 -24.00 39.76
C LEU A 21 4.65 -24.97 40.57
N ASN A 22 3.60 -25.51 39.96
CA ASN A 22 2.88 -26.68 40.46
C ASN A 22 3.09 -27.82 39.47
N GLU A 23 3.84 -28.83 39.91
CA GLU A 23 3.95 -30.14 39.29
C GLU A 23 2.71 -30.98 39.65
N THR A 24 2.02 -31.57 38.67
CA THR A 24 1.37 -32.89 38.83
C THR A 24 1.11 -33.54 37.45
N PRO A 25 1.13 -34.89 37.33
CA PRO A 25 1.38 -35.66 36.09
C PRO A 25 0.12 -36.46 35.62
N PRO A 26 0.25 -37.54 34.82
CA PRO A 26 0.44 -37.58 33.38
C PRO A 26 -0.73 -38.27 32.64
N ALA A 27 -0.68 -38.18 31.31
CA ALA A 27 -1.31 -39.08 30.33
C ALA A 27 -2.86 -39.14 30.34
N ASP A 28 -3.45 -38.47 29.36
CA ASP A 28 -4.68 -38.96 28.74
C ASP A 28 -4.57 -38.78 27.22
N ASP A 29 -4.78 -39.88 26.50
CA ASP A 29 -4.74 -40.00 25.04
C ASP A 29 -5.85 -39.13 24.43
N SER A 30 -5.56 -37.86 24.14
CA SER A 30 -6.43 -37.02 23.33
C SER A 30 -6.09 -37.24 21.86
N ALA A 31 -7.02 -37.87 21.15
CA ALA A 31 -7.03 -37.97 19.69
C ALA A 31 -6.50 -36.67 19.07
N ASP A 32 -5.42 -36.79 18.31
CA ASP A 32 -4.89 -35.75 17.43
C ASP A 32 -5.95 -35.44 16.37
N ASP A 33 -6.91 -34.59 16.74
CA ASP A 33 -7.72 -33.88 15.78
C ASP A 33 -6.74 -33.02 14.97
N PRO A 34 -6.58 -33.25 13.67
CA PRO A 34 -5.73 -32.42 12.84
C PRO A 34 -6.32 -31.02 12.91
N LEU A 35 -5.69 -30.15 13.70
CA LEU A 35 -5.99 -28.73 13.78
C LEU A 35 -6.12 -28.25 12.35
N SER A 36 -7.37 -27.97 11.98
CA SER A 36 -7.76 -27.55 10.66
C SER A 36 -7.03 -26.24 10.37
N SER A 37 -5.86 -26.38 9.75
CA SER A 37 -5.05 -25.28 9.25
C SER A 37 -5.96 -24.50 8.32
N THR A 38 -6.41 -23.33 8.79
CA THR A 38 -7.29 -22.46 8.02
C THR A 38 -6.63 -22.22 6.65
N PRO A 39 -7.28 -22.61 5.54
CA PRO A 39 -6.71 -22.53 4.19
C PRO A 39 -6.31 -21.09 3.80
N PHE A 40 -6.88 -20.10 4.51
CA PHE A 40 -6.55 -18.69 4.42
C PHE A 40 -5.05 -18.37 4.64
N LEU A 41 -4.37 -19.08 5.55
CA LEU A 41 -2.96 -18.82 5.82
C LEU A 41 -2.03 -19.48 4.80
N ASP A 42 -2.48 -20.54 4.13
CA ASP A 42 -1.67 -21.27 3.15
C ASP A 42 -1.57 -20.49 1.82
N GLU A 43 -2.68 -19.90 1.38
CA GLU A 43 -2.73 -19.01 0.20
C GLU A 43 -1.93 -17.70 0.39
N LEU A 44 -1.53 -17.35 1.61
CA LEU A 44 -0.65 -16.20 1.86
C LEU A 44 0.84 -16.51 1.62
N ARG A 45 1.23 -17.78 1.46
CA ARG A 45 2.64 -18.22 1.55
C ARG A 45 3.30 -18.57 0.20
N GLU A 46 2.56 -18.81 -0.87
CA GLU A 46 3.09 -19.53 -2.05
C GLU A 46 3.89 -18.72 -3.12
N ASP A 47 4.15 -17.42 -2.96
CA ASP A 47 4.68 -16.60 -4.08
C ASP A 47 6.23 -16.45 -4.20
N ASP A 48 7.05 -17.09 -3.36
CA ASP A 48 8.49 -16.78 -3.29
C ASP A 48 9.42 -17.67 -4.15
N THR A 49 8.92 -18.26 -5.26
CA THR A 49 9.77 -19.10 -6.15
C THR A 49 10.40 -18.29 -7.29
N SER A 50 11.19 -17.28 -6.94
CA SER A 50 11.98 -16.45 -7.86
C SER A 50 13.08 -17.26 -8.55
N THR A 51 12.89 -17.57 -9.84
CA THR A 51 13.84 -18.32 -10.67
C THR A 51 14.96 -17.39 -11.15
N MET A 52 16.10 -17.37 -10.47
CA MET A 52 17.23 -16.49 -10.74
C MET A 52 18.02 -16.94 -11.99
N TYR A 53 17.68 -16.41 -13.17
CA TYR A 53 18.37 -16.69 -14.44
C TYR A 53 19.65 -15.86 -14.55
N THR A 54 20.82 -16.50 -14.36
CA THR A 54 22.14 -15.84 -14.49
C THR A 54 22.66 -15.99 -15.92
N TYR A 55 22.45 -14.97 -16.75
CA TYR A 55 23.00 -14.91 -18.11
C TYR A 55 24.44 -14.37 -18.07
N PHE A 56 25.43 -15.26 -18.16
CA PHE A 56 26.84 -14.88 -18.32
C PHE A 56 27.11 -14.52 -19.79
N SER A 57 27.14 -13.23 -20.11
CA SER A 57 27.60 -12.75 -21.41
C SER A 57 29.13 -12.78 -21.48
N THR A 58 29.66 -13.73 -22.25
CA THR A 58 31.07 -13.83 -22.61
C THR A 58 31.47 -12.63 -23.47
N TRP A 59 32.02 -11.60 -22.83
CA TRP A 59 32.56 -10.40 -23.49
C TRP A 59 33.77 -10.80 -24.36
N SER A 60 33.60 -10.81 -25.69
CA SER A 60 34.70 -11.06 -26.61
C SER A 60 35.63 -9.85 -26.66
N THR A 61 36.84 -10.00 -26.15
CA THR A 61 37.91 -9.01 -26.16
C THR A 61 38.54 -8.90 -27.55
N ASN A 62 37.93 -8.11 -28.45
CA ASN A 62 38.66 -7.55 -29.59
C ASN A 62 39.53 -6.39 -29.08
N TYR A 63 40.69 -6.77 -28.56
CA TYR A 63 41.72 -5.90 -28.01
C TYR A 63 42.47 -5.23 -29.17
N THR A 64 41.97 -4.10 -29.67
CA THR A 64 42.74 -3.23 -30.57
C THR A 64 43.88 -2.59 -29.78
N VAL A 65 45.12 -2.95 -30.14
CA VAL A 65 46.37 -2.42 -29.59
C VAL A 65 46.45 -0.90 -29.81
N SER A 66 45.84 -0.14 -28.89
CA SER A 66 45.79 1.33 -28.86
C SER A 66 46.31 1.87 -27.52
N ASN A 67 47.19 1.10 -26.86
CA ASN A 67 47.84 1.49 -25.61
C ASN A 67 49.00 2.50 -25.79
N LEU A 68 49.16 3.11 -26.96
CA LEU A 68 50.05 4.27 -27.09
C LEU A 68 49.35 5.48 -26.45
N PRO A 69 50.03 6.25 -25.57
CA PRO A 69 49.50 7.48 -24.99
C PRO A 69 49.39 8.55 -26.09
N GLY A 70 48.35 8.45 -26.90
CA GLY A 70 47.97 9.49 -27.85
C GLY A 70 47.19 10.60 -27.13
N PRO A 71 47.27 11.86 -27.60
CA PRO A 71 46.52 12.98 -27.04
C PRO A 71 45.00 12.74 -26.97
N GLY A 72 44.46 11.89 -27.85
CA GLY A 72 43.05 11.46 -27.80
C GLY A 72 42.67 10.71 -26.52
N ARG A 73 43.58 9.96 -25.89
CA ARG A 73 43.31 9.20 -24.66
C ARG A 73 43.19 10.10 -23.43
N LEU A 74 43.97 11.18 -23.38
CA LEU A 74 43.84 12.20 -22.35
C LEU A 74 42.51 12.93 -22.47
N LEU A 75 42.12 13.31 -23.69
CA LEU A 75 40.82 13.95 -23.94
C LEU A 75 39.66 13.03 -23.52
N GLY A 76 39.68 11.77 -23.96
CA GLY A 76 38.67 10.77 -23.59
C GLY A 76 38.51 10.62 -22.08
N ASN A 77 39.62 10.50 -21.34
CA ASN A 77 39.60 10.39 -19.88
C ASN A 77 39.01 11.65 -19.20
N VAL A 78 39.31 12.85 -19.73
CA VAL A 78 38.74 14.11 -19.21
C VAL A 78 37.24 14.15 -19.44
N TYR A 79 36.75 13.79 -20.63
CA TYR A 79 35.32 13.74 -20.92
C TYR A 79 34.59 12.66 -20.10
N SER A 80 35.16 11.47 -19.96
CA SER A 80 34.57 10.43 -19.10
C SER A 80 34.47 10.88 -17.65
N ARG A 81 35.50 11.57 -17.13
CA ARG A 81 35.47 12.11 -15.77
C ARG A 81 34.46 13.25 -15.62
N ALA A 82 34.32 14.11 -16.63
CA ALA A 82 33.35 15.19 -16.64
C ALA A 82 31.90 14.66 -16.73
N GLY A 83 31.65 13.68 -17.60
CA GLY A 83 30.37 12.98 -17.73
C GLY A 83 29.96 12.33 -16.42
N PHE A 84 30.86 11.55 -15.81
CA PHE A 84 30.60 10.92 -14.51
C PHE A 84 30.30 11.94 -13.40
N ALA A 85 31.01 13.07 -13.36
CA ALA A 85 30.74 14.12 -12.39
C ALA A 85 29.36 14.79 -12.61
N LEU A 86 28.95 14.97 -13.87
CA LEU A 86 27.67 15.53 -14.25
C LEU A 86 26.52 14.57 -13.92
N GLU A 87 26.64 13.30 -14.29
CA GLU A 87 25.69 12.24 -13.95
C GLU A 87 25.49 12.15 -12.43
N ARG A 88 26.59 12.19 -11.66
CA ARG A 88 26.52 12.16 -10.19
C ARG A 88 25.84 13.40 -9.60
N LYS A 89 26.01 14.58 -10.21
CA LYS A 89 25.33 15.80 -9.76
C LYS A 89 23.84 15.77 -10.10
N LEU A 90 23.48 15.39 -11.33
CA LEU A 90 22.09 15.25 -11.76
C LEU A 90 21.36 14.19 -10.94
N GLY A 91 21.98 13.04 -10.71
CA GLY A 91 21.42 11.98 -9.85
C GLY A 91 21.14 12.48 -8.43
N LYS A 92 22.05 13.25 -7.83
CA LYS A 92 21.81 13.86 -6.51
C LYS A 92 20.65 14.86 -6.51
N TRP A 93 20.50 15.66 -7.57
CA TRP A 93 19.45 16.66 -7.66
C TRP A 93 18.08 16.00 -7.83
N LEU A 94 17.97 15.04 -8.74
CA LEU A 94 16.75 14.27 -8.95
C LEU A 94 16.36 13.49 -7.68
N ASN A 95 17.33 12.92 -6.96
CA ASN A 95 17.04 12.21 -5.72
C ASN A 95 16.53 13.16 -4.62
N ARG A 96 17.11 14.36 -4.50
CA ARG A 96 16.63 15.38 -3.54
C ARG A 96 15.20 15.81 -3.82
N GLU A 97 14.87 16.00 -5.10
CA GLU A 97 13.51 16.39 -5.49
C GLU A 97 12.51 15.28 -5.19
N LYS A 98 12.83 14.02 -5.52
CA LYS A 98 11.98 12.87 -5.19
C LYS A 98 11.78 12.72 -3.68
N ILE A 99 12.84 12.86 -2.88
CA ILE A 99 12.75 12.80 -1.41
C ILE A 99 11.86 13.94 -0.88
N ARG A 100 11.97 15.14 -1.45
CA ARG A 100 11.14 16.28 -1.04
C ARG A 100 9.66 16.02 -1.31
N GLN A 101 9.32 15.58 -2.53
CA GLN A 101 7.95 15.25 -2.91
C GLN A 101 7.38 14.12 -2.05
N TYR A 102 8.20 13.10 -1.76
CA TYR A 102 7.82 12.01 -0.86
C TYR A 102 7.53 12.53 0.55
N ASN A 103 8.41 13.34 1.13
CA ASN A 103 8.20 13.90 2.47
C ASN A 103 6.95 14.79 2.54
N GLU A 104 6.68 15.56 1.49
CA GLU A 104 5.44 16.33 1.36
C GLU A 104 4.21 15.40 1.33
N ALA A 105 4.23 14.34 0.51
CA ALA A 105 3.16 13.35 0.44
C ALA A 105 2.88 12.70 1.81
N VAL A 106 3.92 12.29 2.53
CA VAL A 106 3.79 11.73 3.89
C VAL A 106 3.18 12.74 4.86
N THR A 107 3.62 14.00 4.79
CA THR A 107 3.07 15.07 5.65
C THR A 107 1.58 15.28 5.37
N ILE A 108 1.18 15.25 4.10
CA ILE A 108 -0.22 15.41 3.70
C ILE A 108 -1.05 14.19 4.16
N LEU A 109 -0.55 12.96 3.98
CA LEU A 109 -1.22 11.74 4.46
C LEU A 109 -1.43 11.78 5.98
N GLN A 110 -0.39 12.12 6.74
CA GLN A 110 -0.44 12.14 8.21
C GLN A 110 -1.29 13.29 8.79
N SER A 111 -1.65 14.29 7.98
CA SER A 111 -2.56 15.37 8.41
C SER A 111 -4.03 14.91 8.55
N GLY A 112 -4.34 13.66 8.17
CA GLY A 112 -5.62 12.99 8.41
C GLY A 112 -6.75 13.42 7.46
N ASN A 113 -6.97 14.72 7.28
CA ASN A 113 -8.10 15.19 6.47
C ASN A 113 -7.70 15.60 5.04
N SER A 114 -6.44 15.96 4.81
CA SER A 114 -6.07 16.61 3.56
C SER A 114 -6.16 15.70 2.33
N VAL A 115 -5.94 14.40 2.44
CA VAL A 115 -6.02 13.47 1.30
C VAL A 115 -7.48 13.12 0.98
N GLY A 116 -8.28 12.81 2.01
CA GLY A 116 -9.70 12.55 1.86
C GLY A 116 -10.43 13.74 1.24
N ASP A 117 -10.12 14.97 1.66
CA ASP A 117 -10.70 16.19 1.08
C ASP A 117 -10.34 16.36 -0.41
N MET A 118 -9.08 16.07 -0.80
CA MET A 118 -8.66 16.09 -2.19
C MET A 118 -9.41 15.06 -3.04
N LEU A 119 -9.62 13.84 -2.52
CA LEU A 119 -10.33 12.77 -3.22
C LEU A 119 -11.84 12.99 -3.28
N ARG A 120 -12.38 13.76 -2.33
CA ARG A 120 -13.79 14.15 -2.28
C ARG A 120 -14.11 15.38 -3.12
N SER A 121 -13.08 16.07 -3.62
CA SER A 121 -13.23 17.24 -4.48
C SER A 121 -14.01 16.89 -5.76
N GLU A 122 -14.70 17.89 -6.29
CA GLU A 122 -15.32 17.80 -7.61
C GLU A 122 -14.30 18.13 -8.72
N ASP A 123 -13.14 18.69 -8.38
CA ASP A 123 -12.07 18.91 -9.35
C ASP A 123 -11.30 17.60 -9.61
N PRO A 124 -11.33 17.05 -10.84
CA PRO A 124 -10.60 15.84 -11.17
C PRO A 124 -9.08 15.95 -10.94
N LYS A 125 -8.51 17.16 -10.95
CA LYS A 125 -7.08 17.38 -10.68
C LYS A 125 -6.73 17.17 -9.22
N ASP A 126 -7.61 17.58 -8.30
CA ASP A 126 -7.42 17.34 -6.87
C ASP A 126 -7.50 15.84 -6.58
N ASN A 127 -8.45 15.14 -7.20
CA ASN A 127 -8.58 13.69 -7.05
C ASN A 127 -7.32 12.97 -7.54
N GLU A 128 -6.80 13.36 -8.70
CA GLU A 128 -5.53 12.83 -9.21
C GLU A 128 -4.36 13.12 -8.28
N ARG A 129 -4.28 14.33 -7.71
CA ARG A 129 -3.24 14.70 -6.74
C ARG A 129 -3.33 13.84 -5.47
N GLY A 130 -4.53 13.62 -4.95
CA GLY A 130 -4.76 12.72 -3.83
C GLY A 130 -4.30 11.29 -4.13
N CYS A 131 -4.65 10.77 -5.31
CA CYS A 131 -4.20 9.46 -5.78
C CYS A 131 -2.67 9.39 -5.89
N GLU A 132 -2.00 10.44 -6.39
CA GLU A 132 -0.54 10.48 -6.48
C GLU A 132 0.15 10.41 -5.12
N ILE A 133 -0.38 11.13 -4.13
CA ILE A 133 0.09 11.12 -2.75
C ILE A 133 -0.03 9.72 -2.16
N LEU A 134 -1.20 9.08 -2.33
CA LEU A 134 -1.44 7.72 -1.85
C LEU A 134 -0.51 6.70 -2.49
N LEU A 135 -0.34 6.73 -3.82
CA LEU A 135 0.56 5.82 -4.53
C LEU A 135 2.03 6.02 -4.12
N ALA A 136 2.44 7.26 -3.86
CA ALA A 136 3.79 7.56 -3.37
C ALA A 136 4.02 7.00 -1.96
N CYS A 137 3.02 7.11 -1.08
CA CYS A 137 3.10 6.58 0.29
C CYS A 137 2.98 5.05 0.35
N ALA A 138 2.14 4.45 -0.49
CA ALA A 138 2.01 3.00 -0.68
C ALA A 138 3.34 2.34 -1.10
N SER A 139 4.17 3.09 -1.84
CA SER A 139 5.51 2.64 -2.27
C SER A 139 6.62 2.93 -1.24
N SER A 140 6.28 3.40 -0.03
CA SER A 140 7.24 3.78 1.01
C SER A 140 8.11 2.61 1.48
N TYR A 141 9.27 2.94 2.06
CA TYR A 141 10.11 2.01 2.82
C TYR A 141 9.64 1.79 4.26
N ASP A 142 8.78 2.68 4.76
CA ASP A 142 8.20 2.60 6.09
C ASP A 142 6.89 1.80 6.03
N VAL A 143 6.90 0.62 6.65
CA VAL A 143 5.76 -0.31 6.69
C VAL A 143 4.51 0.35 7.25
N LYS A 144 4.65 1.28 8.21
CA LYS A 144 3.53 1.99 8.80
C LYS A 144 2.89 2.96 7.80
N ILE A 145 3.71 3.72 7.08
CA ILE A 145 3.24 4.65 6.04
C ILE A 145 2.57 3.89 4.89
N GLN A 146 3.14 2.74 4.48
CA GLN A 146 2.51 1.88 3.48
C GLN A 146 1.13 1.42 3.94
N HIS A 147 1.02 0.96 5.18
CA HIS A 147 -0.24 0.48 5.76
C HIS A 147 -1.31 1.57 5.79
N GLU A 148 -0.96 2.76 6.31
CA GLU A 148 -1.85 3.93 6.35
C GLU A 148 -2.33 4.29 4.92
N ALA A 149 -1.42 4.27 3.94
CA ALA A 149 -1.77 4.52 2.56
C ALA A 149 -2.74 3.46 1.98
N PHE A 150 -2.55 2.17 2.30
CA PHE A 150 -3.44 1.11 1.85
C PHE A 150 -4.84 1.24 2.44
N GLN A 151 -4.94 1.52 3.74
CA GLN A 151 -6.22 1.77 4.40
C GLN A 151 -6.95 2.94 3.74
N GLU A 152 -6.24 4.02 3.45
CA GLU A 152 -6.80 5.20 2.80
C GLU A 152 -7.22 4.92 1.34
N ILE A 153 -6.43 4.14 0.59
CA ILE A 153 -6.80 3.68 -0.76
C ILE A 153 -8.11 2.89 -0.72
N VAL A 154 -8.20 1.88 0.15
CA VAL A 154 -9.39 1.02 0.28
C VAL A 154 -10.59 1.85 0.71
N SER A 155 -10.45 2.68 1.75
CA SER A 155 -11.54 3.53 2.24
C SER A 155 -12.07 4.45 1.16
N ASN A 156 -11.20 5.14 0.39
CA ASN A 156 -11.66 6.07 -0.63
C ASN A 156 -12.26 5.39 -1.87
N LEU A 157 -11.80 4.18 -2.21
CA LEU A 157 -12.38 3.41 -3.32
C LEU A 157 -13.75 2.84 -2.94
N VAL A 158 -13.90 2.40 -1.69
CA VAL A 158 -15.18 1.90 -1.17
C VAL A 158 -16.20 3.03 -1.03
N SER A 159 -15.81 4.19 -0.50
CA SER A 159 -16.74 5.32 -0.35
C SER A 159 -17.18 5.95 -1.67
N ARG A 160 -16.32 5.97 -2.71
CA ARG A 160 -16.51 6.77 -3.92
C ARG A 160 -15.93 6.11 -5.16
N LEU A 161 -16.40 4.90 -5.44
CA LEU A 161 -15.83 4.05 -6.48
C LEU A 161 -15.79 4.73 -7.86
N SER A 162 -16.88 5.38 -8.28
CA SER A 162 -17.00 6.03 -9.60
C SER A 162 -16.06 7.22 -9.78
N LYS A 163 -15.64 7.87 -8.70
CA LYS A 163 -14.73 9.03 -8.76
C LYS A 163 -13.27 8.62 -8.57
N SER A 164 -13.01 7.80 -7.55
CA SER A 164 -11.67 7.39 -7.14
C SER A 164 -11.02 6.47 -8.18
N LEU A 165 -11.74 5.45 -8.65
CA LEU A 165 -11.16 4.43 -9.53
C LEU A 165 -10.68 5.02 -10.87
N PRO A 166 -11.44 5.89 -11.57
CA PRO A 166 -10.94 6.54 -12.77
C PRO A 166 -9.77 7.49 -12.52
N ALA A 167 -9.70 8.12 -11.33
CA ALA A 167 -8.58 9.00 -10.99
C ALA A 167 -7.26 8.22 -10.86
N PHE A 168 -7.27 7.08 -10.15
CA PHE A 168 -6.13 6.16 -10.12
C PHE A 168 -5.73 5.70 -11.53
N GLY A 169 -6.71 5.31 -12.36
CA GLY A 169 -6.47 4.91 -13.74
C GLY A 169 -5.78 5.99 -14.58
N ARG A 170 -6.18 7.26 -14.41
CA ARG A 170 -5.51 8.40 -15.08
C ARG A 170 -4.08 8.60 -14.59
N VAL A 171 -3.82 8.45 -13.29
CA VAL A 171 -2.47 8.55 -12.72
C VAL A 171 -1.54 7.45 -13.27
N PHE A 172 -1.98 6.18 -13.26
CA PHE A 172 -1.20 5.07 -13.82
C PHE A 172 -0.91 5.28 -15.31
N LYS A 173 -1.93 5.67 -16.08
CA LYS A 173 -1.77 5.99 -17.51
C LYS A 173 -0.77 7.12 -17.75
N ARG A 174 -0.81 8.19 -16.94
CA ARG A 174 0.14 9.32 -17.03
C ARG A 174 1.58 8.89 -16.72
N ARG A 175 1.77 8.00 -15.76
CA ARG A 175 3.09 7.46 -15.39
C ARG A 175 3.59 6.39 -16.34
N ASN A 176 2.75 5.94 -17.27
CA ASN A 176 3.02 4.78 -18.13
C ASN A 176 3.35 3.53 -17.30
N GLU A 177 2.59 3.33 -16.21
CA GLU A 177 2.70 2.22 -15.28
C GLU A 177 1.50 1.27 -15.43
N ILE A 178 1.75 -0.03 -15.25
CA ILE A 178 0.69 -1.05 -15.17
C ILE A 178 0.36 -1.23 -13.69
N SER A 179 -0.90 -1.04 -13.30
CA SER A 179 -1.29 -1.02 -11.89
C SER A 179 -0.91 -2.29 -11.14
N ASP A 180 -1.14 -3.46 -11.73
CA ASP A 180 -0.78 -4.76 -11.13
C ASP A 180 0.73 -4.90 -10.90
N VAL A 181 1.56 -4.37 -11.80
CA VAL A 181 3.03 -4.39 -11.62
C VAL A 181 3.46 -3.41 -10.54
N SER A 182 2.82 -2.23 -10.48
CA SER A 182 3.10 -1.23 -9.45
C SER A 182 2.71 -1.73 -8.06
N THR A 183 1.53 -2.36 -7.89
CA THR A 183 1.08 -2.88 -6.59
C THR A 183 1.96 -4.02 -6.10
N LEU A 184 2.35 -4.95 -6.97
CA LEU A 184 3.29 -6.04 -6.63
C LEU A 184 4.63 -5.53 -6.10
N SER A 185 5.09 -4.35 -6.53
CA SER A 185 6.35 -3.76 -6.09
C SER A 185 6.33 -3.21 -4.65
N TRP A 186 5.16 -3.10 -4.03
CA TRP A 186 5.03 -2.55 -2.67
C TRP A 186 5.45 -3.53 -1.59
N LYS A 187 5.25 -4.84 -1.82
CA LYS A 187 5.72 -5.90 -0.94
C LYS A 187 7.19 -6.19 -1.23
N ARG A 188 7.99 -6.36 -0.18
CA ARG A 188 9.45 -6.53 -0.30
C ARG A 188 9.91 -7.84 0.31
N SER A 189 10.82 -8.49 -0.39
CA SER A 189 11.46 -9.71 0.09
C SER A 189 12.28 -9.42 1.35
N GLY A 190 12.14 -10.28 2.37
CA GLY A 190 12.89 -10.20 3.62
C GLY A 190 12.35 -9.20 4.65
N VAL A 191 11.22 -8.54 4.37
CA VAL A 191 10.48 -7.75 5.37
C VAL A 191 9.36 -8.61 5.95
N GLU A 192 9.30 -8.70 7.27
CA GLU A 192 8.19 -9.37 7.97
C GLU A 192 7.03 -8.38 8.11
N TYR A 193 5.86 -8.77 7.61
CA TYR A 193 4.66 -7.95 7.61
C TYR A 193 3.63 -8.51 8.59
N SER A 194 2.88 -7.64 9.27
CA SER A 194 1.75 -8.07 10.09
C SER A 194 0.61 -8.61 9.23
N LEU A 195 -0.26 -9.43 9.83
CA LEU A 195 -1.47 -9.93 9.15
C LEU A 195 -2.38 -8.78 8.70
N GLU A 196 -2.50 -7.73 9.52
CA GLU A 196 -3.27 -6.53 9.21
C GLU A 196 -2.72 -5.83 7.96
N TRP A 197 -1.39 -5.62 7.91
CA TRP A 197 -0.72 -5.04 6.75
C TRP A 197 -0.98 -5.87 5.49
N MET A 198 -0.86 -7.21 5.60
CA MET A 198 -1.08 -8.11 4.48
C MET A 198 -2.52 -8.07 3.96
N ALA A 199 -3.50 -7.99 4.86
CA ALA A 199 -4.91 -7.84 4.48
C ALA A 199 -5.15 -6.52 3.74
N SER A 200 -4.68 -5.39 4.29
CA SER A 200 -4.81 -4.08 3.64
C SER A 200 -4.08 -4.01 2.31
N TYR A 201 -2.89 -4.62 2.20
CA TYR A 201 -2.15 -4.73 0.95
C TYR A 201 -2.96 -5.49 -0.12
N LYS A 202 -3.51 -6.66 0.23
CA LYS A 202 -4.31 -7.47 -0.71
C LYS A 202 -5.57 -6.73 -1.16
N LEU A 203 -6.27 -6.08 -0.24
CA LEU A 203 -7.44 -5.26 -0.55
C LEU A 203 -7.08 -4.07 -1.47
N ALA A 204 -6.07 -3.28 -1.11
CA ALA A 204 -5.64 -2.13 -1.92
C ALA A 204 -5.17 -2.57 -3.31
N SER A 205 -4.45 -3.69 -3.40
CA SER A 205 -4.00 -4.26 -4.68
C SER A 205 -5.18 -4.71 -5.53
N ARG A 206 -6.18 -5.38 -4.94
CA ARG A 206 -7.41 -5.78 -5.64
C ARG A 206 -8.20 -4.57 -6.14
N CYS A 207 -8.33 -3.52 -5.32
CA CYS A 207 -9.03 -2.30 -5.71
C CYS A 207 -8.36 -1.51 -6.83
N LEU A 208 -7.05 -1.65 -6.99
CA LEU A 208 -6.28 -0.98 -8.04
C LEU A 208 -5.98 -1.89 -9.23
N SER A 209 -6.44 -3.14 -9.21
CA SER A 209 -6.15 -4.09 -10.29
C SER A 209 -6.72 -3.61 -11.61
N SER A 210 -6.00 -3.90 -12.69
CA SER A 210 -6.50 -3.62 -14.04
C SER A 210 -7.68 -4.53 -14.43
N GLN A 211 -7.77 -5.68 -13.77
CA GLN A 211 -8.88 -6.63 -13.90
C GLN A 211 -9.96 -6.26 -12.89
N GLN A 212 -11.02 -5.60 -13.36
CA GLN A 212 -12.15 -5.27 -12.50
C GLN A 212 -12.87 -6.56 -12.11
N SER A 213 -12.94 -6.82 -10.81
CA SER A 213 -13.79 -7.87 -10.25
C SER A 213 -15.27 -7.49 -10.46
N PRO A 214 -16.17 -8.47 -10.71
CA PRO A 214 -17.61 -8.25 -10.72
C PRO A 214 -18.15 -7.52 -9.48
N VAL A 215 -17.47 -7.66 -8.33
CA VAL A 215 -17.78 -6.90 -7.10
C VAL A 215 -17.76 -5.39 -7.33
N PHE A 216 -16.85 -4.87 -8.16
CA PHE A 216 -16.79 -3.43 -8.45
C PHE A 216 -17.91 -2.98 -9.39
N GLU A 217 -18.37 -3.84 -10.29
CA GLU A 217 -19.51 -3.54 -11.15
C GLU A 217 -20.79 -3.43 -10.32
N GLU A 218 -21.02 -4.39 -9.41
CA GLU A 218 -22.14 -4.34 -8.46
C GLU A 218 -22.00 -3.16 -7.48
N ALA A 219 -20.80 -2.91 -6.96
CA ALA A 219 -20.53 -1.79 -6.05
C ALA A 219 -20.78 -0.42 -6.69
N ALA A 220 -20.63 -0.29 -8.02
CA ALA A 220 -20.90 0.96 -8.72
C ALA A 220 -22.38 1.38 -8.64
N HIS A 221 -23.31 0.43 -8.43
CA HIS A 221 -24.73 0.74 -8.21
C HIS A 221 -25.01 1.46 -6.89
N PHE A 222 -24.07 1.38 -5.93
CA PHE A 222 -24.19 2.08 -4.66
C PHE A 222 -23.72 3.53 -4.75
N ASP A 223 -22.98 3.89 -5.80
CA ASP A 223 -22.44 5.24 -5.95
C ASP A 223 -23.55 6.21 -6.39
N GLY A 224 -23.84 7.21 -5.54
CA GLY A 224 -24.91 8.18 -5.75
C GLY A 224 -26.31 7.72 -5.32
N ALA A 225 -26.47 6.49 -4.83
CA ALA A 225 -27.69 6.09 -4.13
C ALA A 225 -27.77 6.88 -2.82
N GLU A 226 -28.92 7.54 -2.55
CA GLU A 226 -29.15 8.11 -1.22
C GLU A 226 -29.12 6.97 -0.19
N HIS A 227 -28.37 7.10 0.90
CA HIS A 227 -28.21 6.06 1.93
C HIS A 227 -29.52 5.49 2.46
N LYS A 228 -30.61 6.25 2.32
CA LYS A 228 -31.97 5.87 2.75
C LYS A 228 -32.64 4.86 1.81
N SER A 229 -32.13 4.64 0.60
CA SER A 229 -32.72 3.75 -0.40
C SER A 229 -32.06 2.38 -0.51
N LEU A 230 -30.94 2.15 0.18
CA LEU A 230 -30.25 0.86 0.14
C LEU A 230 -31.01 -0.17 0.98
N ASP A 231 -31.57 -1.17 0.31
CA ASP A 231 -32.18 -2.34 0.94
C ASP A 231 -31.19 -3.52 1.00
N PHE A 232 -31.60 -4.61 1.66
CA PHE A 232 -30.76 -5.80 1.80
C PHE A 232 -30.47 -6.50 0.45
N CYS A 233 -31.35 -6.35 -0.54
CA CYS A 233 -31.21 -6.99 -1.85
C CYS A 233 -29.99 -6.47 -2.61
N HIS A 234 -29.63 -5.20 -2.44
CA HIS A 234 -28.42 -4.63 -3.04
C HIS A 234 -27.14 -5.30 -2.49
N PHE A 235 -27.10 -5.58 -1.19
CA PHE A 235 -25.96 -6.28 -0.58
C PHE A 235 -25.91 -7.76 -0.98
N GLU A 236 -27.05 -8.40 -1.23
CA GLU A 236 -27.10 -9.76 -1.73
C GLU A 236 -26.40 -9.88 -3.10
N GLY A 237 -26.69 -8.96 -4.04
CA GLY A 237 -26.00 -8.93 -5.34
C GLY A 237 -24.48 -8.76 -5.19
N LEU A 238 -24.06 -7.84 -4.33
CA LEU A 238 -22.64 -7.64 -4.01
C LEU A 238 -21.99 -8.93 -3.47
N LEU A 239 -22.62 -9.62 -2.52
CA LEU A 239 -22.10 -10.86 -1.94
C LEU A 239 -22.08 -12.01 -2.95
N GLN A 240 -23.09 -12.12 -3.82
CA GLN A 240 -23.15 -13.15 -4.88
C GLN A 240 -22.09 -12.95 -5.96
N SER A 241 -21.63 -11.71 -6.18
CA SER A 241 -20.58 -11.39 -7.15
C SER A 241 -19.15 -11.70 -6.67
N CYS A 242 -18.97 -12.08 -5.41
CA CYS A 242 -17.66 -12.36 -4.83
C CYS A 242 -17.05 -13.64 -5.43
N GLY A 243 -15.93 -13.51 -6.15
CA GLY A 243 -15.24 -14.65 -6.76
C GLY A 243 -14.27 -15.37 -5.82
N ASP A 244 -13.78 -14.67 -4.80
CA ASP A 244 -12.81 -15.18 -3.85
C ASP A 244 -12.92 -14.51 -2.47
N THR A 245 -12.02 -14.88 -1.56
CA THR A 245 -12.00 -14.38 -0.18
C THR A 245 -11.69 -12.88 -0.10
N ILE A 246 -10.89 -12.33 -1.02
CA ILE A 246 -10.54 -10.89 -1.00
C ILE A 246 -11.73 -10.06 -1.47
N ASP A 247 -12.43 -10.54 -2.49
CA ASP A 247 -13.69 -9.98 -2.95
C ASP A 247 -14.75 -9.98 -1.83
N LEU A 248 -14.87 -11.08 -1.07
CA LEU A 248 -15.76 -11.15 0.09
C LEU A 248 -15.36 -10.16 1.19
N LEU A 249 -14.08 -10.06 1.53
CA LEU A 249 -13.59 -9.08 2.52
C LEU A 249 -13.90 -7.65 2.08
N LEU A 250 -13.75 -7.35 0.79
CA LEU A 250 -14.07 -6.05 0.24
C LEU A 250 -15.58 -5.77 0.33
N ALA A 251 -16.43 -6.73 -0.03
CA ALA A 251 -17.88 -6.62 0.09
C ALA A 251 -18.32 -6.38 1.55
N LEU A 252 -17.72 -7.08 2.51
CA LEU A 252 -17.97 -6.84 3.94
C LEU A 252 -17.53 -5.42 4.36
N TYR A 253 -16.44 -4.91 3.79
CA TYR A 253 -15.98 -3.54 4.05
C TYR A 253 -16.96 -2.49 3.49
N PHE A 254 -17.52 -2.73 2.30
CA PHE A 254 -18.63 -1.92 1.76
C PHE A 254 -19.83 -1.91 2.72
N ILE A 255 -20.29 -3.09 3.16
CA ILE A 255 -21.44 -3.20 4.05
C ILE A 255 -21.21 -2.46 5.38
N ASP A 256 -20.04 -2.64 6.01
CA ASP A 256 -19.68 -1.97 7.27
C ASP A 256 -19.64 -0.45 7.12
N LEU A 257 -19.02 0.05 6.04
CA LEU A 257 -18.94 1.48 5.78
C LEU A 257 -20.33 2.10 5.58
N TYR A 258 -21.17 1.49 4.74
CA TYR A 258 -22.54 1.97 4.50
C TYR A 258 -23.39 1.93 5.78
N GLY A 259 -23.18 0.93 6.64
CA GLY A 259 -23.80 0.86 7.96
C GLY A 259 -23.45 2.06 8.83
N LYS A 260 -22.16 2.38 8.94
CA LYS A 260 -21.66 3.52 9.74
C LYS A 260 -22.17 4.86 9.22
N GLU A 261 -22.19 5.07 7.91
CA GLU A 261 -22.68 6.32 7.31
C GLU A 261 -24.19 6.51 7.56
N ARG A 262 -24.96 5.43 7.53
CA ARG A 262 -26.39 5.45 7.87
C ARG A 262 -26.61 5.83 9.34
N GLU A 263 -25.85 5.26 10.27
CA GLU A 263 -25.93 5.61 11.69
C GLU A 263 -25.58 7.09 11.92
N ALA A 264 -24.52 7.59 11.29
CA ALA A 264 -24.13 8.99 11.35
C ALA A 264 -25.22 9.92 10.80
N SER A 265 -25.87 9.55 9.68
CA SER A 265 -26.97 10.31 9.10
C SER A 265 -28.21 10.36 10.01
N MET A 266 -28.52 9.26 10.70
CA MET A 266 -29.61 9.21 11.67
C MET A 266 -29.32 10.03 12.93
N ALA A 267 -28.06 10.09 13.38
CA ALA A 267 -27.67 10.87 14.55
C ALA A 267 -27.73 12.40 14.34
N MET A 268 -27.74 12.86 13.08
CA MET A 268 -27.81 14.29 12.74
C MET A 268 -29.24 14.81 12.53
N CYS A 269 -30.26 13.94 12.53
CA CYS A 269 -31.67 14.30 12.35
C CYS A 269 -32.38 14.44 13.72
#